data_AF-A0A7T5R0W4-F1
#
_entry.id   AF-A0A7T5R0W4-F1
#
_cell.length_a   1.000
_cell.length_b   1.000
_cell.length_c   1.000
_cell.angle_alpha   90.00
_cell.angle_beta   90.00
_cell.angle_gamma   90.00
#
_symmetry.space_group_name_H-M   'P 1'
#
loop_
_entity.id
_entity.type
_entity.pdbx_description
1 polymer ?
#
loop_
_entity_poly.entity_id
_entity_poly.type
_entity_poly.pdbx_seq_one_letter_code
_entity_poly.pdbx_strand_id
1 'polypeptide(L)'
;MNQHAENVDTWDSLEGEKSMAEGHEPAWHSLISYVLEKDISDKRVLDFGCNRGGFLKVLYQTLPYKEALGVDIAEESVAYANQNKGATPCRYAHSKTLANEKGTFDLAFSHEVVYLLPDLSAHAREMSAVLRKGGVYYLAIGEYAENPLWERWRKTVAEFSPVQPQTYSLQDIAKAFQSNGFNVSVRRMVCDGFLPYDASDDKYLHNPMELLDFMTQYMILFRMVKT
;
A
#
# COMPACT_ATOMS: atom_id res chain seq x y z
N MET A 1 5.06 -11.40 -23.91
CA MET A 1 5.83 -12.15 -22.91
C MET A 1 5.91 -11.25 -21.68
N ASN A 2 5.05 -11.47 -20.69
CA ASN A 2 5.12 -10.76 -19.41
C ASN A 2 6.25 -11.41 -18.62
N GLN A 3 7.37 -10.71 -18.47
CA GLN A 3 8.32 -11.04 -17.41
C GLN A 3 7.66 -10.62 -16.10
N HIS A 4 7.03 -11.57 -15.42
CA HIS A 4 6.85 -11.43 -13.99
C HIS A 4 8.26 -11.29 -13.40
N ALA A 5 8.52 -10.25 -12.62
CA ALA A 5 9.75 -10.18 -11.83
C ALA A 5 9.66 -11.33 -10.80
N GLU A 6 10.12 -12.52 -11.18
CA GLU A 6 9.90 -13.74 -10.40
C GLU A 6 10.70 -13.75 -9.10
N ASN A 7 11.80 -12.99 -9.06
CA ASN A 7 12.65 -12.78 -7.88
C ASN A 7 12.97 -11.29 -7.74
N VAL A 8 12.40 -10.65 -6.74
CA VAL A 8 12.83 -9.34 -6.24
C VAL A 8 13.44 -9.61 -4.87
N ASP A 9 14.68 -9.18 -4.65
CA ASP A 9 15.34 -9.37 -3.36
C ASP A 9 14.95 -8.23 -2.41
N THR A 10 15.17 -6.98 -2.86
CA THR A 10 14.84 -5.72 -2.16
C THR A 10 14.25 -4.69 -3.13
N TRP A 11 13.59 -3.67 -2.58
CA TRP A 11 13.05 -2.56 -3.39
C TRP A 11 14.05 -1.42 -3.60
N ASP A 12 14.98 -1.24 -2.66
CA ASP A 12 16.04 -0.24 -2.69
C ASP A 12 17.20 -0.72 -1.78
N SER A 13 18.29 0.03 -1.75
CA SER A 13 19.33 -0.02 -0.73
C SER A 13 18.76 0.00 0.71
N LEU A 14 19.55 -0.48 1.67
CA LEU A 14 19.14 -0.48 3.09
C LEU A 14 18.71 0.91 3.59
N GLU A 15 19.43 1.95 3.17
CA GLU A 15 19.15 3.35 3.49
C GLU A 15 17.91 3.85 2.77
N GLY A 16 17.72 3.50 1.50
CA GLY A 16 16.51 3.79 0.74
C GLY A 16 15.26 3.15 1.35
N GLU A 17 15.31 1.88 1.75
CA GLU A 17 14.18 1.22 2.42
C GLU A 17 13.87 1.82 3.80
N LYS A 18 14.88 2.33 4.50
CA LYS A 18 14.67 3.08 5.76
C LYS A 18 14.02 4.44 5.49
N SER A 19 14.54 5.19 4.52
CA SER A 19 14.01 6.48 4.09
C SER A 19 12.56 6.36 3.62
N MET A 20 12.23 5.31 2.84
CA MET A 20 10.86 5.00 2.44
C MET A 20 9.94 4.78 3.64
N ALA A 21 10.38 4.03 4.66
CA ALA A 21 9.57 3.81 5.85
C ALA A 21 9.31 5.12 6.63
N GLU A 22 10.35 5.92 6.86
CA GLU A 22 10.24 7.20 7.57
C GLU A 22 9.40 8.23 6.81
N GLY A 23 9.55 8.29 5.48
CA GLY A 23 8.76 9.17 4.61
C GLY A 23 7.27 8.79 4.52
N HIS A 24 6.94 7.49 4.63
CA HIS A 24 5.56 7.01 4.57
C HIS A 24 4.81 7.06 5.91
N GLU A 25 5.51 7.09 7.04
CA GLU A 25 4.89 7.03 8.37
C GLU A 25 3.79 8.08 8.61
N PRO A 26 3.94 9.37 8.23
CA PRO A 26 2.87 10.35 8.33
C PRO A 26 1.60 9.97 7.52
N ALA A 27 1.78 9.39 6.34
CA ALA A 27 0.68 8.90 5.51
C ALA A 27 0.00 7.68 6.14
N TRP A 28 0.75 6.79 6.80
CA TRP A 28 0.18 5.65 7.52
C TRP A 28 -0.72 6.08 8.68
N HIS A 29 -0.29 7.04 9.49
CA HIS A 29 -1.14 7.60 10.54
C HIS A 29 -2.43 8.22 9.98
N SER A 30 -2.31 8.94 8.86
CA SER A 30 -3.46 9.54 8.17
C SER A 30 -4.43 8.47 7.66
N LEU A 31 -3.92 7.43 7.00
CA LEU A 31 -4.69 6.27 6.55
C LEU A 31 -5.44 5.61 7.72
N ILE A 32 -4.74 5.31 8.81
CA ILE A 32 -5.32 4.68 10.01
C ILE A 32 -6.45 5.54 10.59
N SER A 33 -6.28 6.87 10.63
CA SER A 33 -7.32 7.78 11.14
C SER A 33 -8.65 7.69 10.37
N TYR A 34 -8.59 7.31 9.08
CA TYR A 34 -9.74 7.19 8.19
C TYR A 34 -10.36 5.79 8.14
N VAL A 35 -9.76 4.80 8.78
CA VAL A 35 -10.36 3.48 8.94
C VAL A 35 -11.67 3.62 9.72
N LEU A 36 -12.77 3.12 9.15
CA LEU A 36 -14.10 3.22 9.76
C LEU A 36 -14.33 2.18 10.85
N GLU A 37 -13.65 1.05 10.77
CA GLU A 37 -13.68 -0.02 11.76
C GLU A 37 -12.83 0.40 12.98
N LYS A 38 -13.49 1.00 13.97
CA LYS A 38 -12.82 1.59 15.15
C LYS A 38 -12.32 0.58 16.19
N ASP A 39 -12.82 -0.64 16.14
CA ASP A 39 -12.29 -1.78 16.90
C ASP A 39 -12.02 -2.92 15.92
N ILE A 40 -10.75 -3.32 15.85
CA ILE A 40 -10.29 -4.41 15.00
C ILE A 40 -9.60 -5.52 15.80
N SER A 41 -9.73 -5.51 17.12
CA SER A 41 -9.02 -6.42 18.03
C SER A 41 -9.34 -7.90 17.83
N ASP A 42 -10.48 -8.22 17.22
CA ASP A 42 -10.90 -9.56 16.82
C ASP A 42 -10.67 -9.87 15.33
N LYS A 43 -10.15 -8.90 14.55
CA LYS A 43 -10.06 -8.94 13.09
C LYS A 43 -8.72 -9.47 12.60
N ARG A 44 -8.78 -10.19 11.47
CA ARG A 44 -7.64 -10.62 10.66
C ARG A 44 -7.34 -9.58 9.60
N VAL A 45 -6.10 -9.12 9.56
CA VAL A 45 -5.66 -8.03 8.69
C VAL A 45 -4.68 -8.53 7.62
N LEU A 46 -4.83 -8.05 6.40
CA LEU A 46 -3.86 -8.20 5.31
C LEU A 46 -3.20 -6.84 5.02
N ASP A 47 -1.89 -6.82 4.84
CA ASP A 47 -1.14 -5.71 4.27
C ASP A 47 -0.48 -6.16 2.96
N PHE A 48 -0.96 -5.64 1.83
CA PHE A 48 -0.51 -6.00 0.48
C PHE A 48 0.55 -5.01 -0.02
N GLY A 49 1.77 -5.52 -0.23
CA GLY A 49 2.98 -4.73 -0.45
C GLY A 49 3.54 -4.19 0.85
N CYS A 50 3.79 -5.09 1.81
CA CYS A 50 4.13 -4.72 3.18
C CYS A 50 5.56 -4.21 3.36
N ASN A 51 6.44 -4.36 2.35
CA ASN A 51 7.87 -4.07 2.44
C ASN A 51 8.46 -4.69 3.72
N ARG A 52 9.17 -3.89 4.54
CA ARG A 52 9.76 -4.26 5.83
C ARG A 52 8.77 -4.27 7.01
N GLY A 53 7.47 -4.16 6.73
CA GLY A 53 6.39 -4.36 7.70
C GLY A 53 6.08 -3.18 8.62
N GLY A 54 6.53 -1.97 8.26
CA GLY A 54 6.33 -0.76 9.05
C GLY A 54 4.86 -0.43 9.31
N PHE A 55 4.02 -0.48 8.26
CA PHE A 55 2.59 -0.15 8.37
C PHE A 55 1.87 -1.00 9.43
N LEU A 56 2.03 -2.33 9.41
CA LEU A 56 1.38 -3.21 10.40
C LEU A 56 1.81 -2.92 11.85
N LYS A 57 3.05 -2.46 12.08
CA LYS A 57 3.49 -2.04 13.42
C LYS A 57 2.75 -0.79 13.89
N VAL A 58 2.68 0.24 13.04
CA VAL A 58 1.98 1.50 13.34
C VAL A 58 0.47 1.25 13.49
N LEU A 59 -0.10 0.40 12.64
CA LEU A 59 -1.49 -0.04 12.74
C LEU A 59 -1.74 -0.70 14.09
N TYR A 60 -0.93 -1.68 14.50
CA TYR A 60 -1.13 -2.38 15.78
C TYR A 60 -1.01 -1.46 17.00
N GLN A 61 -0.13 -0.47 16.96
CA GLN A 61 0.02 0.53 18.04
C GLN A 61 -1.21 1.42 18.19
N THR A 62 -1.93 1.67 17.10
CA THR A 62 -3.08 2.61 17.08
C THR A 62 -4.42 1.89 17.16
N LEU A 63 -4.55 0.76 16.44
CA LEU A 63 -5.73 -0.10 16.34
C LEU A 63 -5.24 -1.56 16.43
N PRO A 64 -5.10 -2.12 17.64
CA PRO A 64 -4.68 -3.49 17.82
C PRO A 64 -5.58 -4.47 17.07
N TYR A 65 -4.98 -5.45 16.40
CA TYR A 65 -5.67 -6.51 15.65
C TYR A 65 -5.41 -7.89 16.24
N LYS A 66 -6.23 -8.88 15.87
CA LYS A 66 -6.06 -10.27 16.34
C LYS A 66 -4.81 -10.92 15.76
N GLU A 67 -4.70 -10.87 14.43
CA GLU A 67 -3.58 -11.40 13.68
C GLU A 67 -3.47 -10.70 12.33
N ALA A 68 -2.25 -10.57 11.80
CA ALA A 68 -2.03 -9.98 10.48
C ALA A 68 -1.07 -10.78 9.60
N LEU A 69 -1.30 -10.71 8.31
CA LEU A 69 -0.37 -11.13 7.27
C LEU A 69 0.09 -9.90 6.49
N GLY A 70 1.39 -9.63 6.47
CA GLY A 70 1.98 -8.75 5.47
C GLY A 70 2.51 -9.58 4.30
N VAL A 71 2.25 -9.16 3.07
CA VAL A 71 2.85 -9.80 1.88
C VAL A 71 3.61 -8.83 1.01
N ASP A 72 4.72 -9.29 0.45
CA ASP A 72 5.51 -8.55 -0.52
C ASP A 72 6.11 -9.52 -1.55
N ILE A 73 6.62 -9.02 -2.67
CA ILE A 73 7.42 -9.82 -3.61
C ILE A 73 8.92 -9.80 -3.26
N ALA A 74 9.37 -8.82 -2.46
CA ALA A 74 10.76 -8.65 -2.07
C ALA A 74 11.14 -9.58 -0.90
N GLU A 75 11.83 -10.69 -1.19
CA GLU A 75 12.08 -11.77 -0.23
C GLU A 75 12.95 -11.32 0.97
N GLU A 76 13.99 -10.52 0.73
CA GLU A 76 14.84 -10.01 1.82
C GLU A 76 14.09 -9.00 2.70
N SER A 77 13.23 -8.19 2.09
CA SER A 77 12.36 -7.25 2.78
C SER A 77 11.38 -7.98 3.72
N VAL A 78 10.80 -9.09 3.25
CA VAL A 78 9.95 -9.99 4.06
C VAL A 78 10.74 -10.68 5.18
N ALA A 79 11.96 -11.14 4.89
CA ALA A 79 12.83 -11.76 5.90
C ALA A 79 13.18 -10.77 7.01
N TYR A 80 13.56 -9.54 6.63
CA TYR A 80 13.81 -8.44 7.56
C TYR A 80 12.58 -8.12 8.40
N ALA A 81 11.40 -8.02 7.78
CA ALA A 81 10.14 -7.76 8.49
C ALA A 81 9.88 -8.81 9.57
N ASN A 82 10.06 -10.10 9.26
CA ASN A 82 9.89 -11.19 10.22
C ASN A 82 10.91 -11.14 11.37
N GLN A 83 12.17 -10.79 11.11
CA GLN A 83 13.19 -10.64 12.15
C GLN A 83 12.90 -9.46 13.09
N ASN A 84 12.28 -8.39 12.56
CA ASN A 84 12.08 -7.13 13.27
C ASN A 84 10.64 -6.90 13.75
N LYS A 85 9.76 -7.90 13.65
CA LYS A 85 8.34 -7.74 14.00
C LYS A 85 8.05 -7.58 15.49
N GLY A 86 9.00 -7.95 16.35
CA GLY A 86 8.83 -7.91 17.80
C GLY A 86 7.68 -8.81 18.28
N ALA A 87 6.89 -8.31 19.22
CA ALA A 87 5.75 -9.04 19.81
C ALA A 87 4.42 -8.85 19.05
N THR A 88 4.43 -8.09 17.95
CA THR A 88 3.23 -7.85 17.15
C THR A 88 2.69 -9.17 16.59
N PRO A 89 1.37 -9.45 16.65
CA PRO A 89 0.79 -10.71 16.18
C PRO A 89 0.69 -10.74 14.64
N CYS A 90 1.81 -10.53 13.95
CA CYS A 90 1.89 -10.59 12.50
C CYS A 90 2.89 -11.65 12.03
N ARG A 91 2.73 -12.05 10.77
CA ARG A 91 3.74 -12.75 9.99
C ARG A 91 3.87 -12.07 8.64
N TYR A 92 5.05 -12.19 8.03
CA TYR A 92 5.30 -11.68 6.70
C TYR A 92 5.64 -12.84 5.77
N ALA A 93 5.16 -12.81 4.53
CA ALA A 93 5.38 -13.87 3.56
C ALA A 93 5.44 -13.33 2.12
N HIS A 94 5.96 -14.12 1.19
CA HIS A 94 5.86 -13.76 -0.22
C HIS A 94 4.37 -13.73 -0.65
N SER A 95 3.98 -12.75 -1.48
CA SER A 95 2.64 -12.60 -2.09
C SER A 95 2.01 -13.87 -2.68
N LYS A 96 2.81 -14.78 -3.25
CA LYS A 96 2.35 -16.11 -3.73
C LYS A 96 1.59 -16.91 -2.67
N THR A 97 1.86 -16.66 -1.38
CA THR A 97 1.16 -17.28 -0.25
C THR A 97 -0.34 -16.95 -0.21
N LEU A 98 -0.78 -15.83 -0.79
CA LEU A 98 -2.19 -15.42 -0.79
C LEU A 98 -3.14 -16.43 -1.43
N ALA A 99 -2.65 -17.26 -2.36
CA ALA A 99 -3.43 -18.34 -2.96
C ALA A 99 -4.04 -19.31 -1.92
N ASN A 100 -3.43 -19.40 -0.74
CA ASN A 100 -3.85 -20.27 0.37
C ASN A 100 -4.74 -19.55 1.41
N GLU A 101 -4.97 -18.24 1.29
CA GLU A 101 -5.63 -17.41 2.32
C GLU A 101 -7.08 -17.05 1.96
N LYS A 102 -7.79 -17.90 1.21
CA LYS A 102 -9.14 -17.60 0.71
C LYS A 102 -10.14 -17.33 1.84
N GLY A 103 -10.86 -16.22 1.76
CA GLY A 103 -11.90 -15.83 2.71
C GLY A 103 -11.41 -15.62 4.15
N THR A 104 -10.12 -15.31 4.33
CA THR A 104 -9.47 -15.26 5.65
C THR A 104 -9.57 -13.90 6.31
N PHE A 105 -9.46 -12.83 5.52
CA PHE A 105 -9.26 -11.48 6.07
C PHE A 105 -10.56 -10.71 6.23
N ASP A 106 -10.65 -9.98 7.33
CA ASP A 106 -11.71 -9.01 7.58
C ASP A 106 -11.39 -7.67 6.92
N LEU A 107 -10.12 -7.28 6.99
CA LEU A 107 -9.58 -6.02 6.49
C LEU A 107 -8.32 -6.30 5.66
N ALA A 108 -8.18 -5.58 4.56
CA ALA A 108 -6.96 -5.51 3.78
C ALA A 108 -6.54 -4.06 3.59
N PHE A 109 -5.24 -3.83 3.52
CA PHE A 109 -4.62 -2.54 3.27
C PHE A 109 -3.62 -2.66 2.13
N SER A 110 -3.41 -1.55 1.43
CA SER A 110 -2.30 -1.37 0.52
C SER A 110 -2.01 0.12 0.38
N HIS A 111 -0.75 0.48 0.43
CA HIS A 111 -0.29 1.87 0.45
C HIS A 111 0.83 2.04 -0.58
N GLU A 112 0.58 2.79 -1.64
CA GLU A 112 1.55 3.08 -2.73
C GLU A 112 2.12 1.79 -3.38
N VAL A 113 1.25 0.87 -3.81
CA VAL A 113 1.66 -0.41 -4.44
C VAL A 113 0.97 -0.66 -5.78
N VAL A 114 -0.30 -0.30 -5.91
CA VAL A 114 -1.14 -0.79 -7.02
C VAL A 114 -0.70 -0.31 -8.40
N TYR A 115 0.01 0.81 -8.49
CA TYR A 115 0.62 1.26 -9.74
C TYR A 115 1.75 0.32 -10.22
N LEU A 116 2.26 -0.61 -9.40
CA LEU A 116 3.26 -1.60 -9.80
C LEU A 116 2.63 -2.90 -10.33
N LEU A 117 1.30 -3.03 -10.29
CA LEU A 117 0.60 -4.25 -10.69
C LEU A 117 0.17 -4.18 -12.15
N PRO A 118 0.53 -5.15 -13.02
CA PRO A 118 0.24 -5.09 -14.45
C PRO A 118 -1.24 -5.33 -14.81
N ASP A 119 -2.06 -5.83 -13.87
CA ASP A 119 -3.47 -6.13 -14.10
C ASP A 119 -4.31 -5.83 -12.83
N LEU A 120 -5.00 -4.69 -12.85
CA LEU A 120 -5.94 -4.29 -11.79
C LEU A 120 -7.08 -5.28 -11.58
N SER A 121 -7.55 -5.94 -12.64
CA SER A 121 -8.65 -6.89 -12.56
C SER A 121 -8.20 -8.19 -11.90
N ALA A 122 -6.97 -8.64 -12.17
CA ALA A 122 -6.35 -9.75 -11.46
C ALA A 122 -6.17 -9.44 -9.97
N HIS A 123 -5.66 -8.25 -9.64
CA HIS A 123 -5.54 -7.80 -8.25
C HIS A 123 -6.89 -7.74 -7.54
N ALA A 124 -7.92 -7.17 -8.18
CA ALA A 124 -9.26 -7.11 -7.62
C ALA A 124 -9.84 -8.51 -7.37
N ARG A 125 -9.60 -9.49 -8.26
CA ARG A 125 -9.98 -10.89 -8.02
C ARG A 125 -9.23 -11.52 -6.85
N GLU A 126 -7.94 -11.26 -6.71
CA GLU A 126 -7.14 -11.75 -5.59
C GLU A 126 -7.63 -11.19 -4.26
N MET A 127 -7.82 -9.87 -4.17
CA MET A 127 -8.39 -9.21 -2.99
C MET A 127 -9.80 -9.76 -2.69
N SER A 128 -10.63 -9.96 -3.71
CA SER A 128 -11.94 -10.60 -3.54
C SER A 128 -11.79 -12.02 -3.00
N ALA A 129 -10.85 -12.81 -3.49
CA ALA A 129 -10.67 -14.19 -3.05
C ALA A 129 -10.24 -14.29 -1.58
N VAL A 130 -9.34 -13.43 -1.12
CA VAL A 130 -8.76 -13.49 0.24
C VAL A 130 -9.63 -12.82 1.30
N LEU A 131 -10.44 -11.82 0.92
CA LEU A 131 -11.39 -11.18 1.83
C LEU A 131 -12.62 -12.06 2.07
N ARG A 132 -13.11 -12.09 3.30
CA ARG A 132 -14.45 -12.63 3.59
C ARG A 132 -15.53 -11.74 2.96
N LYS A 133 -16.76 -12.26 2.83
CA LYS A 133 -17.91 -11.43 2.42
C LYS A 133 -18.11 -10.27 3.41
N GLY A 134 -18.28 -9.05 2.90
CA GLY A 134 -18.34 -7.84 3.71
C GLY A 134 -16.98 -7.37 4.24
N GLY A 135 -15.89 -8.05 3.91
CA GLY A 135 -14.53 -7.59 4.19
C GLY A 135 -14.20 -6.32 3.41
N VAL A 136 -13.29 -5.51 3.96
CA VAL A 136 -12.98 -4.17 3.43
C VAL A 136 -11.53 -4.09 2.99
N TYR A 137 -11.30 -3.53 1.81
CA TYR A 137 -9.98 -3.17 1.32
C TYR A 137 -9.83 -1.65 1.33
N TYR A 138 -8.81 -1.16 2.04
CA TYR A 138 -8.36 0.22 2.00
C TYR A 138 -7.13 0.32 1.09
N LEU A 139 -7.22 1.14 0.06
CA LEU A 139 -6.15 1.38 -0.91
C LEU A 139 -5.81 2.86 -0.90
N ALA A 140 -4.61 3.19 -0.43
CA ALA A 140 -4.02 4.52 -0.50
C ALA A 140 -3.05 4.59 -1.69
N ILE A 141 -3.18 5.64 -2.50
CA ILE A 141 -2.37 5.82 -3.71
C ILE A 141 -2.12 7.30 -4.03
N GLY A 142 -0.88 7.62 -4.38
CA GLY A 142 -0.42 8.87 -4.96
C GLY A 142 -0.10 8.77 -6.45
N GLU A 143 0.27 7.60 -6.96
CA GLU A 143 0.66 7.37 -8.35
C GLU A 143 -0.53 6.97 -9.23
N TYR A 144 -1.19 7.98 -9.82
CA TYR A 144 -2.27 7.77 -10.77
C TYR A 144 -2.23 8.81 -11.90
N ALA A 145 -2.86 8.49 -13.02
CA ALA A 145 -2.76 9.24 -14.27
C ALA A 145 -3.13 10.73 -14.14
N GLU A 146 -4.10 11.06 -13.28
CA GLU A 146 -4.56 12.43 -13.07
C GLU A 146 -3.69 13.25 -12.11
N ASN A 147 -2.73 12.65 -11.38
CA ASN A 147 -1.84 13.39 -10.49
C ASN A 147 -0.81 14.18 -11.32
N PRO A 148 -0.73 15.53 -11.18
CA PRO A 148 0.22 16.34 -11.95
C PRO A 148 1.70 15.99 -11.70
N LEU A 149 2.03 15.40 -10.55
CA LEU A 149 3.39 14.96 -10.23
C LEU A 149 3.76 13.64 -10.92
N TRP A 150 2.77 12.85 -11.37
CA TRP A 150 2.97 11.49 -11.84
C TRP A 150 3.84 11.39 -13.10
N GLU A 151 3.70 12.32 -14.05
CA GLU A 151 4.50 12.29 -15.28
C GLU A 151 6.01 12.38 -15.02
N ARG A 152 6.41 13.09 -13.95
CA ARG A 152 7.80 13.15 -13.51
C ARG A 152 8.17 11.91 -12.71
N TRP A 153 7.36 11.57 -11.71
CA TRP A 153 7.63 10.45 -10.80
C TRP A 153 7.72 9.11 -11.50
N ARG A 154 6.88 8.85 -12.51
CA ARG A 154 6.90 7.57 -13.23
C ARG A 154 8.25 7.26 -13.87
N LYS A 155 9.00 8.30 -14.28
CA LYS A 155 10.35 8.13 -14.87
C LYS A 155 11.33 7.70 -13.79
N THR A 156 11.34 8.41 -12.67
CA THR A 156 12.11 8.05 -11.48
C THR A 156 11.78 6.64 -11.01
N VAL A 157 10.50 6.30 -10.84
CA VAL A 157 10.08 4.95 -10.44
C VAL A 157 10.56 3.90 -11.45
N ALA A 158 10.41 4.14 -12.76
CA ALA A 158 10.86 3.20 -13.78
C ALA A 158 12.39 2.98 -13.82
N GLU A 159 13.18 3.95 -13.33
CA GLU A 159 14.64 3.86 -13.24
C GLU A 159 15.10 3.06 -12.02
N PHE A 160 14.42 3.19 -10.87
CA PHE A 160 14.88 2.61 -9.61
C PHE A 160 14.10 1.36 -9.17
N SER A 161 12.87 1.17 -9.64
CA SER A 161 12.04 0.03 -9.27
C SER A 161 12.41 -1.21 -10.08
N PRO A 162 12.47 -2.40 -9.45
CA PRO A 162 12.59 -3.67 -10.16
C PRO A 162 11.33 -4.01 -10.98
N VAL A 163 10.22 -3.26 -10.78
CA VAL A 163 8.95 -3.45 -11.47
C VAL A 163 8.54 -2.17 -12.19
N GLN A 164 8.12 -2.31 -13.45
CA GLN A 164 7.69 -1.17 -14.26
C GLN A 164 6.35 -0.60 -13.76
N PRO A 165 6.28 0.72 -13.54
CA PRO A 165 5.03 1.36 -13.13
C PRO A 165 4.00 1.38 -14.25
N GLN A 166 2.73 1.27 -13.87
CA GLN A 166 1.56 1.41 -14.70
C GLN A 166 0.97 2.80 -14.53
N THR A 167 0.28 3.31 -15.55
CA THR A 167 -0.40 4.61 -15.51
C THR A 167 -1.91 4.38 -15.56
N TYR A 168 -2.47 4.00 -14.42
CA TYR A 168 -3.92 3.85 -14.27
C TYR A 168 -4.57 5.14 -13.82
N SER A 169 -5.76 5.41 -14.34
CA SER A 169 -6.62 6.47 -13.80
C SER A 169 -7.33 6.00 -12.53
N LEU A 170 -7.80 6.95 -11.72
CA LEU A 170 -8.68 6.62 -10.59
C LEU A 170 -9.96 5.89 -11.06
N GLN A 171 -10.43 6.21 -12.27
CA GLN A 171 -11.57 5.57 -12.90
C GLN A 171 -11.30 4.10 -13.26
N ASP A 172 -10.08 3.76 -13.68
CA ASP A 172 -9.69 2.38 -14.00
C ASP A 172 -9.69 1.51 -12.74
N ILE A 173 -9.12 2.03 -11.65
CA ILE A 173 -9.12 1.36 -10.33
C ILE A 173 -10.57 1.11 -9.89
N ALA A 174 -11.42 2.13 -9.91
CA ALA A 174 -12.82 1.99 -9.51
C ALA A 174 -13.56 0.94 -10.35
N LYS A 175 -13.42 0.96 -11.68
CA LYS A 175 -14.05 -0.01 -12.59
C LYS A 175 -13.57 -1.43 -12.34
N ALA A 176 -12.27 -1.62 -12.17
CA ALA A 176 -11.69 -2.95 -11.94
C ALA A 176 -12.28 -3.58 -10.68
N PHE A 177 -12.36 -2.83 -9.57
CA PHE A 177 -12.91 -3.36 -8.32
C PHE A 177 -14.43 -3.54 -8.37
N GLN A 178 -15.19 -2.59 -8.93
CA GLN A 178 -16.64 -2.75 -9.10
C GLN A 178 -17.00 -3.99 -9.93
N SER A 179 -16.27 -4.22 -11.03
CA SER A 179 -16.50 -5.37 -11.92
C SER A 179 -16.17 -6.72 -11.24
N ASN A 180 -15.43 -6.70 -10.13
CA ASN A 180 -15.01 -7.89 -9.39
C ASN A 180 -15.68 -8.00 -8.00
N GLY A 181 -16.86 -7.40 -7.85
CA GLY A 181 -17.71 -7.62 -6.68
C GLY A 181 -17.36 -6.75 -5.47
N PHE A 182 -16.96 -5.51 -5.71
CA PHE A 182 -16.77 -4.52 -4.65
C PHE A 182 -17.72 -3.33 -4.80
N ASN A 183 -18.28 -2.90 -3.67
CA ASN A 183 -18.81 -1.54 -3.54
C ASN A 183 -17.64 -0.60 -3.28
N VAL A 184 -17.44 0.37 -4.18
CA VAL A 184 -16.29 1.29 -4.14
C VAL A 184 -16.73 2.66 -3.63
N SER A 185 -16.00 3.20 -2.67
CA SER A 185 -16.07 4.58 -2.19
C SER A 185 -14.68 5.18 -2.22
N VAL A 186 -14.57 6.50 -2.42
CA VAL A 186 -13.29 7.18 -2.59
C VAL A 186 -13.31 8.53 -1.90
N ARG A 187 -12.16 8.96 -1.40
CA ARG A 187 -11.94 10.28 -0.83
C ARG A 187 -10.48 10.71 -0.97
N ARG A 188 -10.22 12.00 -0.77
CA ARG A 188 -8.85 12.47 -0.52
C ARG A 188 -8.38 12.01 0.85
N MET A 189 -7.14 11.56 0.93
CA MET A 189 -6.41 11.32 2.17
C MET A 189 -5.58 12.55 2.48
N VAL A 190 -5.99 13.31 3.49
CA VAL A 190 -5.27 14.51 3.92
C VAL A 190 -4.37 14.14 5.07
N CYS A 191 -3.08 14.42 4.95
CA CYS A 191 -2.10 14.40 6.02
C CYS A 191 -1.84 15.86 6.47
N ASP A 192 -2.40 16.25 7.61
CA ASP A 192 -2.47 17.63 8.11
C ASP A 192 -1.46 17.95 9.22
N GLY A 193 -0.42 17.13 9.37
CA GLY A 193 0.68 17.31 10.33
C GLY A 193 1.87 18.13 9.81
N PHE A 194 2.90 18.26 10.65
CA PHE A 194 4.20 18.76 10.19
C PHE A 194 4.90 17.67 9.39
N LEU A 195 5.14 17.97 8.11
CA LEU A 195 5.77 17.05 7.18
C LEU A 195 7.27 17.33 7.12
N PRO A 196 8.13 16.32 7.36
CA PRO A 196 9.57 16.51 7.18
C PRO A 196 9.87 16.78 5.69
N TYR A 197 10.72 17.76 5.44
CA TYR A 197 11.16 18.11 4.10
C TYR A 197 12.69 18.21 4.09
N ASP A 198 13.32 17.44 3.22
CA ASP A 198 14.76 17.52 2.96
C ASP A 198 14.99 18.33 1.69
N ALA A 199 15.54 19.52 1.82
CA ALA A 199 15.85 20.38 0.68
C ALA A 199 17.05 19.88 -0.15
N SER A 200 17.75 18.84 0.31
CA SER A 200 18.86 18.20 -0.42
C SER A 200 18.42 17.01 -1.28
N ASP A 201 17.21 16.48 -1.08
CA ASP A 201 16.62 15.43 -1.91
C ASP A 201 15.61 16.04 -2.90
N ASP A 202 16.03 16.16 -4.16
CA ASP A 202 15.21 16.66 -5.26
C ASP A 202 14.69 15.55 -6.19
N LYS A 203 14.81 14.27 -5.79
CA LYS A 203 14.49 13.11 -6.64
C LYS A 203 13.01 13.06 -7.05
N TYR A 204 12.12 13.37 -6.11
CA TYR A 204 10.67 13.35 -6.32
C TYR A 204 10.02 14.73 -6.16
N LEU A 205 10.45 15.50 -5.16
CA LEU A 205 9.82 16.77 -4.77
C LEU A 205 10.84 17.91 -4.92
N HIS A 206 10.56 18.88 -5.78
CA HIS A 206 11.51 19.96 -6.09
C HIS A 206 11.38 21.18 -5.17
N ASN A 207 10.31 21.26 -4.38
CA ASN A 207 10.08 22.35 -3.43
C ASN A 207 9.06 21.92 -2.34
N PRO A 208 8.98 22.64 -1.20
CA PRO A 208 8.04 22.31 -0.14
C PRO A 208 6.56 22.36 -0.55
N MET A 209 6.17 23.18 -1.53
CA MET A 209 4.76 23.24 -1.95
C MET A 209 4.32 21.94 -2.62
N GLU A 210 5.19 21.29 -3.40
CA GLU A 210 4.87 19.98 -3.98
C GLU A 210 4.67 18.91 -2.89
N LEU A 211 5.44 18.96 -1.79
CA LEU A 211 5.21 18.06 -0.63
C LEU A 211 3.84 18.31 -0.01
N LEU A 212 3.51 19.58 0.25
CA LEU A 212 2.23 19.96 0.85
C LEU A 212 1.06 19.57 -0.05
N ASP A 213 1.13 19.85 -1.35
CA ASP A 213 0.09 19.49 -2.30
C ASP A 213 -0.07 17.98 -2.41
N PHE A 214 1.05 17.23 -2.47
CA PHE A 214 1.00 15.78 -2.47
C PHE A 214 0.26 15.22 -1.26
N MET A 215 0.71 15.60 -0.07
CA MET A 215 0.23 15.05 1.20
C MET A 215 -1.16 15.54 1.60
N THR A 216 -1.64 16.67 1.04
CA THR A 216 -2.95 17.24 1.41
C THR A 216 -4.00 17.19 0.30
N GLN A 217 -3.59 17.03 -0.97
CA GLN A 217 -4.50 17.10 -2.11
C GLN A 217 -4.45 15.87 -3.01
N TYR A 218 -3.27 15.29 -3.23
CA TYR A 218 -3.09 14.27 -4.25
C TYR A 218 -3.12 12.83 -3.73
N MET A 219 -2.93 12.57 -2.44
CA MET A 219 -3.16 11.21 -1.94
C MET A 219 -4.66 10.85 -1.95
N ILE A 220 -4.99 9.71 -2.54
CA ILE A 220 -6.35 9.20 -2.65
C ILE A 220 -6.50 7.94 -1.82
N LEU A 221 -7.61 7.84 -1.08
CA LEU A 221 -7.99 6.66 -0.33
C LEU A 221 -9.29 6.09 -0.90
N PHE A 222 -9.21 4.86 -1.39
CA PHE A 222 -10.37 4.05 -1.70
C PHE A 222 -10.74 3.17 -0.50
N ARG A 223 -12.04 3.03 -0.28
CA ARG A 223 -12.64 2.02 0.59
C ARG A 223 -13.51 1.12 -0.25
N MET A 224 -13.16 -0.16 -0.32
CA MET A 224 -13.80 -1.13 -1.20
C MET A 224 -14.36 -2.28 -0.36
N VAL A 225 -15.69 -2.46 -0.36
CA VAL A 225 -16.36 -3.49 0.43
C VAL A 225 -16.75 -4.65 -0.47
N LYS A 226 -16.28 -5.86 -0.15
CA LYS A 226 -16.63 -7.06 -0.91
C LYS A 226 -18.11 -7.41 -0.73
N THR A 227 -18.85 -7.57 -1.84
CA THR A 227 -20.29 -7.90 -1.88
C THR A 227 -20.59 -9.39 -1.73
#